data_AF-A6N1E2-F1
#
_entry.id   AF-A6N1E2-F1
#
_cell.length_a   1.000
_cell.length_b   1.000
_cell.length_c   1.000
_cell.angle_alpha   90.00
_cell.angle_beta   90.00
_cell.angle_gamma   90.00
#
_symmetry.space_group_name_H-M   'P 1'
#
loop_
_entity.id
_entity.type
_entity.pdbx_description
1 polymer ?
#
loop_
_entity_poly.entity_id
_entity_poly.type
_entity_poly.pdbx_seq_one_letter_code
_entity_poly.pdbx_strand_id
1 'polypeptide(L)'
;KYNMKKFCLEPTSFTVKAEGVAKNAPPEFQKTKLMTRLTYTLDEIEGPLEVSSDGTIKFEEKDGIDYAAVTVQLPGGERVPFLFTIKNLVATGKPESFGGPFLVPSYRGSSFLDPKGRGGSTGYDNAVALPAGGRGDEEELAKENVKNASSSTGNITLSVTKSKPETGEVIGVFESVQPSDTDLGAKVPKDVKIQGVWYAQLE
;
A
#
# COMPACT_ATOMS: atom_id res chain seq x y z
N LYS A 1 -19.53 -17.70 -12.75
CA LYS A 1 -19.18 -16.31 -12.39
C LYS A 1 -19.78 -16.06 -11.02
N TYR A 2 -19.01 -15.42 -10.15
CA TYR A 2 -19.39 -15.06 -8.80
C TYR A 2 -19.18 -13.56 -8.62
N ASN A 3 -19.79 -12.99 -7.59
CA ASN A 3 -19.36 -11.74 -7.01
C ASN A 3 -18.73 -12.02 -5.65
N MET A 4 -17.50 -11.56 -5.48
CA MET A 4 -16.86 -11.55 -4.18
C MET A 4 -17.41 -10.36 -3.38
N LYS A 5 -17.84 -10.63 -2.15
CA LYS A 5 -18.35 -9.65 -1.20
C LYS A 5 -17.66 -9.79 0.14
N LYS A 6 -17.72 -8.73 0.94
CA LYS A 6 -17.11 -8.68 2.28
C LYS A 6 -15.66 -9.15 2.24
N PHE A 7 -14.96 -8.82 1.16
CA PHE A 7 -13.56 -9.21 1.02
C PHE A 7 -12.76 -8.38 2.01
N CYS A 8 -12.21 -9.07 3.00
CA CYS A 8 -11.53 -8.50 4.14
C CYS A 8 -10.09 -9.00 4.17
N LEU A 9 -9.13 -8.10 4.39
CA LEU A 9 -7.71 -8.43 4.53
C LEU A 9 -7.22 -7.91 5.88
N GLU A 10 -6.86 -8.83 6.76
CA GLU A 10 -6.28 -8.52 8.07
C GLU A 10 -4.77 -8.83 8.06
N PRO A 11 -3.91 -7.80 7.91
CA PRO A 11 -2.48 -7.92 8.16
C PRO A 11 -2.16 -8.48 9.54
N THR A 12 -1.27 -9.47 9.58
CA THR A 12 -0.68 -10.02 10.82
C THR A 12 0.77 -9.60 11.00
N SER A 13 1.44 -9.15 9.93
CA SER A 13 2.83 -8.72 9.94
C SER A 13 3.08 -7.60 8.94
N PHE A 14 3.81 -6.57 9.39
CA PHE A 14 4.38 -5.53 8.55
C PHE A 14 5.90 -5.56 8.69
N THR A 15 6.57 -5.79 7.57
CA THR A 15 8.03 -5.74 7.49
C THR A 15 8.45 -4.73 6.44
N VAL A 16 9.51 -3.99 6.72
CA VAL A 16 9.99 -2.94 5.81
C VAL A 16 11.41 -3.26 5.42
N LYS A 17 11.69 -3.22 4.12
CA LYS A 17 13.03 -3.38 3.58
C LYS A 17 13.85 -2.14 3.89
N ALA A 18 14.86 -2.31 4.71
CA ALA A 18 15.75 -1.25 5.14
C ALA A 18 17.20 -1.74 5.15
N GLU A 19 18.16 -0.81 5.10
CA GLU A 19 19.57 -1.15 5.21
C GLU A 19 19.85 -1.92 6.50
N GLY A 20 20.70 -2.95 6.39
CA GLY A 20 21.07 -3.77 7.54
C GLY A 20 21.83 -2.97 8.59
N VAL A 21 21.69 -3.35 9.85
CA VAL A 21 22.37 -2.68 10.99
C VAL A 21 23.90 -2.85 10.92
N ALA A 22 24.38 -3.90 10.27
CA ALA A 22 25.80 -4.14 10.05
C ALA A 22 26.31 -3.40 8.80
N LYS A 23 27.50 -2.83 8.90
CA LYS A 23 28.18 -2.16 7.78
C LYS A 23 28.32 -3.14 6.60
N ASN A 24 27.80 -2.76 5.44
CA ASN A 24 27.76 -3.53 4.17
C ASN A 24 26.81 -4.75 4.15
N ALA A 25 25.86 -4.88 5.08
CA ALA A 25 24.82 -5.90 4.96
C ALA A 25 23.82 -5.55 3.83
N PRO A 26 23.34 -6.54 3.05
CA PRO A 26 22.30 -6.29 2.06
C PRO A 26 21.00 -5.83 2.74
N PRO A 27 20.18 -4.98 2.10
CA PRO A 27 18.89 -4.60 2.64
C PRO A 27 17.98 -5.81 2.82
N GLU A 28 17.37 -5.92 4.00
CA GLU A 28 16.47 -7.02 4.36
C GLU A 28 15.15 -6.49 4.93
N PHE A 29 14.12 -7.32 4.88
CA PHE A 29 12.83 -7.01 5.49
C PHE A 29 12.93 -7.14 7.01
N GLN A 30 12.90 -6.00 7.69
CA GLN A 30 13.01 -5.93 9.14
C GLN A 30 11.62 -5.88 9.79
N LYS A 31 11.48 -6.49 10.97
CA LYS A 31 10.26 -6.41 11.78
C LYS A 31 10.02 -4.98 12.24
N THR A 32 8.77 -4.56 12.23
CA THR A 32 8.39 -3.21 12.63
C THR A 32 7.40 -3.22 13.79
N LYS A 33 7.21 -2.06 14.43
CA LYS A 33 6.14 -1.84 15.41
C LYS A 33 5.06 -0.98 14.79
N LEU A 34 3.80 -1.40 14.88
CA LEU A 34 2.66 -0.64 14.40
C LEU A 34 2.38 0.58 15.29
N MET A 35 2.24 1.76 14.69
CA MET A 35 2.01 3.02 15.40
C MET A 35 0.56 3.52 15.30
N THR A 36 -0.19 3.11 14.28
CA THR A 36 -1.53 3.64 13.96
C THR A 36 -2.69 2.88 14.60
N ARG A 37 -2.42 1.92 15.50
CA ARG A 37 -3.44 1.08 16.18
C ARG A 37 -4.27 0.28 15.16
N LEU A 38 -5.47 -0.16 15.54
CA LEU A 38 -6.33 -1.08 14.78
C LEU A 38 -7.09 -0.36 13.65
N THR A 39 -6.37 0.20 12.67
CA THR A 39 -6.94 0.96 11.55
C THR A 39 -6.44 0.48 10.18
N TYR A 40 -5.90 -0.74 10.11
CA TYR A 40 -5.12 -1.24 8.97
C TYR A 40 -5.79 -2.36 8.19
N THR A 41 -6.93 -2.88 8.66
CA THR A 41 -7.68 -3.92 7.96
C THR A 41 -8.45 -3.30 6.79
N LEU A 42 -8.40 -3.95 5.63
CA LEU A 42 -9.27 -3.61 4.50
C LEU A 42 -10.53 -4.44 4.61
N ASP A 43 -11.70 -3.86 4.32
CA ASP A 43 -12.98 -4.51 4.56
C ASP A 43 -14.07 -4.05 3.59
N GLU A 44 -15.15 -4.82 3.53
CA GLU A 44 -16.31 -4.57 2.67
C GLU A 44 -15.95 -4.37 1.20
N ILE A 45 -14.88 -5.02 0.74
CA ILE A 45 -14.47 -4.96 -0.67
C ILE A 45 -15.36 -5.88 -1.50
N GLU A 46 -15.75 -5.40 -2.67
CA GLU A 46 -16.58 -6.13 -3.62
C GLU A 46 -15.96 -6.16 -5.03
N GLY A 47 -16.31 -7.19 -5.80
CA GLY A 47 -15.90 -7.27 -7.19
C GLY A 47 -16.24 -8.59 -7.88
N PRO A 48 -16.26 -8.61 -9.23
CA PRO A 48 -16.52 -9.84 -9.97
C PRO A 48 -15.37 -10.85 -9.79
N LEU A 49 -15.75 -12.11 -9.60
CA LEU A 49 -14.86 -13.26 -9.61
C LEU A 49 -15.28 -14.26 -10.68
N GLU A 50 -14.40 -14.53 -11.63
CA GLU A 50 -14.58 -15.52 -12.67
C GLU A 50 -13.77 -16.77 -12.35
N VAL A 51 -14.40 -17.95 -12.45
CA VAL A 51 -13.73 -19.24 -12.36
C VAL A 51 -13.77 -19.87 -13.75
N SER A 52 -12.61 -20.08 -14.33
CA SER A 52 -12.42 -20.70 -15.63
C SER A 52 -12.54 -22.23 -15.53
N SER A 53 -12.80 -22.90 -16.66
CA SER A 53 -12.95 -24.35 -16.72
C SER A 53 -11.68 -25.13 -16.35
N ASP A 54 -10.52 -24.48 -16.42
CA ASP A 54 -9.21 -25.02 -16.01
C ASP A 54 -8.93 -24.84 -14.51
N GLY A 55 -9.87 -24.26 -13.76
CA GLY A 55 -9.74 -23.96 -12.33
C GLY A 55 -9.00 -22.65 -12.03
N THR A 56 -8.59 -21.90 -13.05
CA THR A 56 -8.02 -20.55 -12.86
C THR A 56 -9.11 -19.59 -12.41
N ILE A 57 -8.80 -18.75 -11.42
CA ILE A 57 -9.68 -17.68 -10.96
C ILE A 57 -9.15 -16.31 -11.41
N LYS A 58 -10.08 -15.40 -11.67
CA LYS A 58 -9.82 -13.99 -11.95
C LYS A 58 -10.74 -13.15 -11.07
N PHE A 59 -10.15 -12.41 -10.15
CA PHE A 59 -10.86 -11.43 -9.31
C PHE A 59 -10.47 -10.03 -9.74
N GLU A 60 -11.45 -9.13 -9.86
CA GLU A 60 -11.22 -7.71 -10.07
C GLU A 60 -11.85 -6.91 -8.94
N GLU A 61 -11.04 -6.15 -8.21
CA GLU A 61 -11.51 -5.20 -7.20
C GLU A 61 -12.26 -4.03 -7.88
N LYS A 62 -13.35 -3.57 -7.26
CA LYS A 62 -14.20 -2.48 -7.79
C LYS A 62 -14.53 -1.38 -6.78
N ASP A 63 -14.88 -1.75 -5.55
CA ASP A 63 -15.30 -0.82 -4.52
C ASP A 63 -15.06 -1.41 -3.12
N GLY A 64 -15.18 -0.56 -2.10
CA GLY A 64 -15.07 -0.90 -0.68
C GLY A 64 -14.01 -0.08 0.04
N ILE A 65 -13.68 -0.50 1.27
CA ILE A 65 -12.58 0.11 2.04
C ILE A 65 -11.27 -0.60 1.64
N ASP A 66 -10.83 -0.29 0.42
CA ASP A 66 -9.73 -0.90 -0.30
C ASP A 66 -8.35 -0.25 -0.03
N TYR A 67 -8.30 0.73 0.89
CA TYR A 67 -7.07 1.33 1.38
C TYR A 67 -7.12 1.71 2.87
N ALA A 68 -5.96 1.66 3.53
CA ALA A 68 -5.78 2.04 4.91
C ALA A 68 -4.43 2.77 5.11
N ALA A 69 -4.46 3.92 5.78
CA ALA A 69 -3.25 4.67 6.12
C ALA A 69 -2.56 4.02 7.33
N VAL A 70 -1.34 3.53 7.12
CA VAL A 70 -0.58 2.82 8.15
C VAL A 70 0.74 3.54 8.40
N THR A 71 1.19 3.55 9.65
CA THR A 71 2.56 3.93 9.99
C THR A 71 3.14 2.88 10.90
N VAL A 72 4.33 2.42 10.52
CA VAL A 72 5.13 1.50 11.32
C VAL A 72 6.45 2.16 11.71
N GLN A 73 7.06 1.66 12.76
CA GLN A 73 8.36 2.12 13.24
C GLN A 73 9.40 1.00 13.09
N LEU A 74 10.47 1.31 12.38
CA LEU A 74 11.65 0.45 12.25
C LEU A 74 12.44 0.44 13.57
N PRO A 75 13.27 -0.60 13.81
CA PRO A 75 14.33 -0.54 14.80
C PRO A 75 15.20 0.70 14.55
N GLY A 76 15.63 1.39 15.62
CA GLY A 76 16.33 2.68 15.49
C GLY A 76 15.41 3.90 15.43
N GLY A 77 14.09 3.70 15.31
CA GLY A 77 13.08 4.73 15.59
C GLY A 77 12.53 5.45 14.36
N GLU A 78 13.04 5.15 13.16
CA GLU A 78 12.50 5.68 11.90
C GLU A 78 11.03 5.26 11.73
N ARG A 79 10.16 6.23 11.40
CA ARG A 79 8.76 5.97 11.08
C ARG A 79 8.57 5.92 9.57
N VAL A 80 7.94 4.85 9.10
CA VAL A 80 7.67 4.60 7.69
C VAL A 80 6.16 4.60 7.50
N PRO A 81 5.57 5.72 7.03
CA PRO A 81 4.18 5.76 6.62
C PRO A 81 4.01 5.08 5.25
N PHE A 82 2.88 4.43 5.05
CA PHE A 82 2.49 3.83 3.77
C PHE A 82 0.97 3.66 3.73
N LEU A 83 0.43 3.48 2.52
CA LEU A 83 -1.00 3.26 2.30
C LEU A 83 -1.22 1.79 1.96
N PHE A 84 -1.56 0.94 2.92
CA PHE A 84 -1.90 -0.46 2.61
C PHE A 84 -3.15 -0.46 1.72
N THR A 85 -3.09 -1.10 0.55
CA THR A 85 -4.15 -0.95 -0.46
C THR A 85 -4.19 -2.16 -1.38
N ILE A 86 -5.35 -2.37 -2.01
CA ILE A 86 -5.52 -3.26 -3.18
C ILE A 86 -6.30 -2.59 -4.32
N LYS A 87 -6.32 -1.25 -4.36
CA LYS A 87 -6.96 -0.45 -5.41
C LYS A 87 -6.70 -0.97 -6.83
N ASN A 88 -7.76 -1.13 -7.61
CA ASN A 88 -7.73 -1.61 -8.99
C ASN A 88 -7.01 -2.96 -9.14
N LEU A 89 -7.04 -3.82 -8.12
CA LEU A 89 -6.44 -5.14 -8.18
C LEU A 89 -7.10 -5.99 -9.27
N VAL A 90 -6.27 -6.60 -10.11
CA VAL A 90 -6.68 -7.68 -11.00
C VAL A 90 -5.87 -8.92 -10.63
N ALA A 91 -6.43 -9.78 -9.78
CA ALA A 91 -5.78 -10.99 -9.30
C ALA A 91 -6.15 -12.18 -10.20
N THR A 92 -5.15 -12.87 -10.73
CA THR A 92 -5.32 -14.05 -11.58
C THR A 92 -4.43 -15.19 -11.12
N GLY A 93 -4.86 -16.42 -11.33
CA GLY A 93 -4.07 -17.61 -11.00
C GLY A 93 -4.94 -18.74 -10.47
N LYS A 94 -4.31 -19.73 -9.83
CA LYS A 94 -5.06 -20.83 -9.22
C LYS A 94 -5.45 -20.48 -7.78
N PRO A 95 -6.50 -21.10 -7.20
CA PRO A 95 -6.89 -20.84 -5.82
C PRO A 95 -5.75 -20.97 -4.79
N GLU A 96 -4.77 -21.85 -5.01
CA GLU A 96 -3.62 -22.01 -4.12
C GLU A 96 -2.65 -20.82 -4.17
N SER A 97 -2.63 -20.08 -5.28
CA SER A 97 -1.78 -18.92 -5.50
C SER A 97 -2.29 -18.12 -6.70
N PHE A 98 -3.09 -17.09 -6.42
CA PHE A 98 -3.57 -16.13 -7.40
C PHE A 98 -3.18 -14.73 -6.95
N GLY A 99 -2.87 -13.85 -7.88
CA GLY A 99 -2.31 -12.57 -7.53
C GLY A 99 -2.20 -11.64 -8.72
N GLY A 100 -1.75 -10.44 -8.45
CA GLY A 100 -1.61 -9.45 -9.50
C GLY A 100 -1.17 -8.09 -8.98
N PRO A 101 -0.93 -7.17 -9.91
CA PRO A 101 -0.61 -5.80 -9.60
C PRO A 101 -1.84 -5.04 -9.10
N PHE A 102 -1.60 -4.03 -8.28
CA PHE A 102 -2.59 -3.06 -7.83
C PHE A 102 -1.98 -1.66 -7.75
N LEU A 103 -2.84 -0.65 -7.75
CA LEU A 103 -2.45 0.75 -7.65
C LEU A 103 -2.10 1.12 -6.21
N VAL A 104 -0.98 1.82 -6.03
CA VAL A 104 -0.60 2.45 -4.76
C VAL A 104 -0.65 3.96 -4.95
N PRO A 105 -1.77 4.62 -4.62
CA PRO A 105 -1.82 6.08 -4.65
C PRO A 105 -0.76 6.69 -3.74
N SER A 106 -0.39 7.96 -4.01
CA SER A 106 0.40 8.74 -3.07
C SER A 106 -0.27 8.74 -1.70
N TYR A 107 0.51 8.49 -0.63
CA TYR A 107 0.02 8.51 0.75
C TYR A 107 -0.56 9.89 1.12
N ARG A 108 -0.09 10.95 0.48
CA ARG A 108 -0.61 12.31 0.58
C ARG A 108 -1.33 12.69 -0.71
N GLY A 109 -2.54 13.23 -0.59
CA GLY A 109 -3.28 13.79 -1.72
C GLY A 109 -2.58 15.02 -2.30
N SER A 110 -2.94 15.39 -3.53
CA SER A 110 -2.31 16.52 -4.25
C SER A 110 -2.47 17.87 -3.55
N SER A 111 -3.52 18.03 -2.74
CA SER A 111 -3.80 19.24 -1.95
C SER A 111 -3.19 19.23 -0.54
N PHE A 112 -2.39 18.21 -0.19
CA PHE A 112 -1.68 18.21 1.09
C PHE A 112 -0.67 19.35 1.15
N LEU A 113 -0.66 20.06 2.27
CA LEU A 113 0.27 21.14 2.54
C LEU A 113 1.35 20.67 3.50
N ASP A 114 2.60 20.83 3.11
CA ASP A 114 3.73 20.63 4.01
C ASP A 114 3.81 21.77 5.05
N PRO A 115 4.66 21.66 6.08
CA PRO A 115 4.77 22.69 7.13
C PRO A 115 5.17 24.09 6.64
N LYS A 116 5.68 24.21 5.40
CA LYS A 116 6.01 25.50 4.76
C LYS A 116 4.86 26.00 3.86
N GLY A 117 3.72 25.33 3.89
CA GLY A 117 2.56 25.65 3.07
C GLY A 117 2.74 25.27 1.61
N ARG A 118 3.72 24.40 1.27
CA ARG A 118 3.92 23.93 -0.10
C ARG A 118 3.06 22.71 -0.39
N GLY A 119 2.49 22.64 -1.58
CA GLY A 119 1.64 21.52 -2.01
C GLY A 119 1.68 21.33 -3.52
N GLY A 120 0.98 20.31 -4.01
CA GLY A 120 0.97 20.00 -5.45
C GLY A 120 -0.06 20.82 -6.23
N SER A 121 -1.32 20.75 -5.82
CA SER A 121 -2.43 21.46 -6.47
C SER A 121 -2.83 22.76 -5.77
N THR A 122 -2.37 22.96 -4.53
CA THR A 122 -2.62 24.16 -3.73
C THR A 122 -1.41 24.42 -2.83
N GLY A 123 -1.27 25.65 -2.32
CA GLY A 123 -0.11 26.08 -1.55
C GLY A 123 0.97 26.76 -2.40
N TYR A 124 2.10 27.02 -1.78
CA TYR A 124 3.27 27.60 -2.43
C TYR A 124 4.04 26.55 -3.25
N ASP A 125 4.74 27.00 -4.29
CA ASP A 125 5.63 26.20 -5.12
C ASP A 125 7.09 26.29 -4.69
N ASN A 126 7.42 27.18 -3.75
CA ASN A 126 8.77 27.37 -3.22
C ASN A 126 8.80 27.59 -1.69
N ALA A 127 10.00 27.65 -1.12
CA ALA A 127 10.18 27.92 0.30
C ALA A 127 10.17 29.44 0.59
N VAL A 128 8.98 30.06 0.60
CA VAL A 128 8.77 31.51 0.77
C VAL A 128 9.42 32.15 2.01
N ALA A 129 9.76 31.36 3.03
CA ALA A 129 10.46 31.83 4.22
C ALA A 129 11.95 32.16 3.99
N LEU A 130 12.51 31.83 2.81
CA LEU A 130 13.92 32.06 2.45
C LEU A 130 14.03 32.97 1.20
N PRO A 131 13.62 34.25 1.27
CA PRO A 131 13.56 35.11 0.09
C PRO A 131 14.93 35.64 -0.39
N ALA A 132 15.93 35.71 0.50
CA ALA A 132 17.21 36.32 0.17
C ALA A 132 17.99 35.46 -0.85
N GLY A 133 18.42 36.08 -1.95
CA GLY A 133 19.25 35.43 -2.97
C GLY A 133 18.57 34.30 -3.75
N GLY A 134 17.23 34.18 -3.69
CA GLY A 134 16.50 33.08 -4.34
C GLY A 134 16.69 31.73 -3.63
N ARG A 135 17.13 31.73 -2.36
CA ARG A 135 17.44 30.50 -1.61
C ARG A 135 16.26 29.53 -1.53
N GLY A 136 15.04 30.04 -1.50
CA GLY A 136 13.82 29.23 -1.53
C GLY A 136 13.56 28.48 -2.85
N ASP A 137 14.23 28.89 -3.93
CA ASP A 137 14.10 28.39 -5.31
C ASP A 137 15.34 27.58 -5.77
N GLU A 138 16.31 27.36 -4.87
CA GLU A 138 17.54 26.62 -5.18
C GLU A 138 17.26 25.16 -5.61
N GLU A 139 18.09 24.63 -6.50
CA GLU A 139 17.96 23.26 -7.03
C GLU A 139 17.98 22.18 -5.94
N GLU A 140 18.68 22.43 -4.84
CA GLU A 140 18.72 21.52 -3.69
C GLU A 140 17.34 21.32 -3.05
N LEU A 141 16.44 22.30 -3.14
CA LEU A 141 15.07 22.25 -2.63
C LEU A 141 14.07 21.80 -3.69
N ALA A 142 14.50 21.50 -4.92
CA ALA A 142 13.60 21.18 -6.03
C ALA A 142 12.68 19.99 -5.71
N LYS A 143 13.19 18.97 -5.00
CA LYS A 143 12.41 17.79 -4.61
C LYS A 143 11.34 18.11 -3.58
N GLU A 144 11.62 19.03 -2.65
CA GLU A 144 10.69 19.45 -1.63
C GLU A 144 9.72 20.53 -2.12
N ASN A 145 10.10 21.31 -3.12
CA ASN A 145 9.29 22.34 -3.77
C ASN A 145 8.31 21.74 -4.78
N VAL A 146 8.81 20.91 -5.70
CA VAL A 146 8.00 20.24 -6.72
C VAL A 146 7.34 18.99 -6.12
N LYS A 147 6.15 19.18 -5.55
CA LYS A 147 5.36 18.08 -4.98
C LYS A 147 4.83 17.16 -6.08
N ASN A 148 5.17 15.88 -5.99
CA ASN A 148 4.69 14.85 -6.89
C ASN A 148 3.76 13.87 -6.17
N ALA A 149 2.47 13.89 -6.52
CA ALA A 149 1.44 12.98 -6.02
C ALA A 149 1.22 11.75 -6.93
N SER A 150 2.20 11.39 -7.76
CA SER A 150 2.13 10.22 -8.63
C SER A 150 1.90 8.94 -7.84
N SER A 151 1.04 8.07 -8.36
CA SER A 151 0.86 6.72 -7.86
C SER A 151 2.03 5.80 -8.25
N SER A 152 2.15 4.69 -7.55
CA SER A 152 3.02 3.57 -7.88
C SER A 152 2.23 2.26 -8.00
N THR A 153 2.92 1.14 -8.12
CA THR A 153 2.31 -0.19 -8.28
C THR A 153 2.82 -1.12 -7.17
N GLY A 154 1.91 -1.87 -6.55
CA GLY A 154 2.21 -2.98 -5.66
C GLY A 154 1.83 -4.31 -6.30
N ASN A 155 2.25 -5.42 -5.70
CA ASN A 155 1.84 -6.76 -6.11
C ASN A 155 1.39 -7.56 -4.90
N ILE A 156 0.30 -8.30 -5.03
CA ILE A 156 -0.24 -9.17 -3.98
C ILE A 156 -0.38 -10.59 -4.50
N THR A 157 -0.11 -11.56 -3.63
CA THR A 157 -0.44 -12.97 -3.82
C THR A 157 -1.41 -13.40 -2.72
N LEU A 158 -2.49 -14.03 -3.12
CA LEU A 158 -3.56 -14.57 -2.30
C LEU A 158 -3.56 -16.09 -2.45
N SER A 159 -3.77 -16.80 -1.35
CA SER A 159 -3.89 -18.25 -1.32
C SER A 159 -5.13 -18.65 -0.54
N VAL A 160 -6.05 -19.36 -1.18
CA VAL A 160 -7.21 -19.99 -0.54
C VAL A 160 -6.71 -21.12 0.36
N THR A 161 -7.20 -21.15 1.60
CA THR A 161 -6.85 -22.21 2.56
C THR A 161 -8.04 -23.11 2.89
N LYS A 162 -9.23 -22.54 3.04
CA LYS A 162 -10.48 -23.29 3.27
C LYS A 162 -11.64 -22.55 2.61
N SER A 163 -12.65 -23.32 2.25
CA SER A 163 -13.94 -22.81 1.80
C SER A 163 -15.08 -23.55 2.49
N LYS A 164 -16.23 -22.91 2.56
CA LYS A 164 -17.50 -23.47 3.03
C LYS A 164 -18.54 -23.29 1.92
N PRO A 165 -18.70 -24.29 1.04
CA PRO A 165 -19.55 -24.16 -0.15
C PRO A 165 -21.01 -23.85 0.16
N GLU A 166 -21.53 -24.24 1.32
CA GLU A 166 -22.94 -24.00 1.70
C GLU A 166 -23.26 -22.53 1.90
N THR A 167 -22.26 -21.71 2.29
CA THR A 167 -22.41 -20.28 2.57
C THR A 167 -21.63 -19.40 1.60
N GLY A 168 -20.85 -20.01 0.69
CA GLY A 168 -19.95 -19.31 -0.22
C GLY A 168 -18.73 -18.68 0.46
N GLU A 169 -18.49 -18.98 1.74
CA GLU A 169 -17.42 -18.35 2.53
C GLU A 169 -16.06 -18.97 2.15
N VAL A 170 -15.04 -18.12 2.00
CA VAL A 170 -13.68 -18.51 1.64
C VAL A 170 -12.71 -17.76 2.55
N ILE A 171 -11.71 -18.47 3.06
CA ILE A 171 -10.62 -17.88 3.84
C ILE A 171 -9.27 -18.24 3.25
N GLY A 172 -8.29 -17.39 3.50
CA GLY A 172 -6.95 -17.60 2.99
C GLY A 172 -5.88 -16.80 3.69
N VAL A 173 -4.69 -16.86 3.12
CA VAL A 173 -3.53 -16.08 3.50
C VAL A 173 -3.09 -15.20 2.34
N PHE A 174 -2.41 -14.10 2.64
CA PHE A 174 -1.87 -13.21 1.62
C PHE A 174 -0.46 -12.74 1.95
N GLU A 175 0.27 -12.42 0.89
CA GLU A 175 1.51 -11.65 0.93
C GLU A 175 1.43 -10.54 -0.11
N SER A 176 1.61 -9.30 0.32
CA SER A 176 1.64 -8.10 -0.52
C SER A 176 2.99 -7.42 -0.39
N VAL A 177 3.52 -6.91 -1.50
CA VAL A 177 4.69 -6.04 -1.53
C VAL A 177 4.33 -4.77 -2.26
N GLN A 178 4.53 -3.64 -1.58
CA GLN A 178 4.20 -2.32 -2.11
C GLN A 178 5.17 -1.24 -1.59
N PRO A 179 5.32 -0.12 -2.31
CA PRO A 179 6.10 1.02 -1.85
C PRO A 179 5.45 1.74 -0.65
N SER A 180 6.31 2.38 0.14
CA SER A 180 5.93 3.31 1.21
C SER A 180 5.61 4.72 0.69
N ASP A 181 5.26 5.63 1.60
CA ASP A 181 5.17 7.06 1.33
C ASP A 181 6.49 7.61 0.75
N THR A 182 6.35 8.58 -0.15
CA THR A 182 7.45 9.31 -0.80
C THR A 182 7.55 10.76 -0.32
N ASP A 183 6.70 11.19 0.62
CA ASP A 183 6.62 12.59 1.06
C ASP A 183 6.38 13.53 -0.14
N LEU A 184 5.40 13.16 -0.97
CA LEU A 184 5.08 13.81 -2.24
C LEU A 184 6.30 13.89 -3.18
N GLY A 185 7.05 12.79 -3.32
CA GLY A 185 8.20 12.68 -4.22
C GLY A 185 9.54 13.16 -3.65
N ALA A 186 9.57 13.69 -2.43
CA ALA A 186 10.82 14.15 -1.80
C ALA A 186 11.73 12.99 -1.33
N LYS A 187 11.16 11.84 -0.98
CA LYS A 187 11.85 10.67 -0.44
C LYS A 187 11.72 9.46 -1.35
N VAL A 188 12.76 8.63 -1.35
CA VAL A 188 12.73 7.31 -2.00
C VAL A 188 11.81 6.38 -1.18
N PRO A 189 10.80 5.75 -1.80
CA PRO A 189 9.93 4.82 -1.09
C PRO A 189 10.69 3.56 -0.68
N LYS A 190 10.37 3.01 0.48
CA LYS A 190 10.85 1.69 0.93
C LYS A 190 9.88 0.61 0.48
N ASP A 191 10.39 -0.61 0.25
CA ASP A 191 9.54 -1.77 0.02
C ASP A 191 8.91 -2.22 1.35
N VAL A 192 7.59 -2.29 1.40
CA VAL A 192 6.83 -2.81 2.55
C VAL A 192 6.24 -4.14 2.16
N LYS A 193 6.58 -5.19 2.92
CA LYS A 193 5.95 -6.51 2.81
C LYS A 193 4.90 -6.64 3.92
N ILE A 194 3.67 -6.89 3.49
CA ILE A 194 2.51 -7.10 4.34
C ILE A 194 2.08 -8.55 4.19
N GLN A 195 2.00 -9.28 5.30
CA GLN A 195 1.48 -10.64 5.33
C GLN A 195 0.27 -10.68 6.25
N GLY A 196 -0.69 -11.53 5.93
CA GLY A 196 -1.90 -11.62 6.73
C GLY A 196 -2.84 -12.73 6.31
N VAL A 197 -4.04 -12.67 6.86
CA VAL A 197 -5.16 -13.55 6.53
C VAL A 197 -6.23 -12.74 5.80
N TRP A 198 -7.03 -13.42 5.01
CA TRP A 198 -8.15 -12.79 4.34
C TRP A 198 -9.39 -13.68 4.40
N TYR A 199 -10.54 -13.04 4.25
CA TYR A 199 -11.86 -13.65 4.20
C TYR A 199 -12.64 -13.05 3.04
N ALA A 200 -13.51 -13.83 2.41
CA ALA A 200 -14.49 -13.35 1.47
C ALA A 200 -15.75 -14.22 1.49
N GLN A 201 -16.84 -13.68 0.95
CA GLN A 201 -18.06 -14.42 0.65
C GLN A 201 -18.33 -14.35 -0.86
N LEU A 202 -18.56 -15.49 -1.49
CA LEU A 202 -18.88 -15.60 -2.92
C LEU A 202 -20.39 -15.78 -3.11
N GLU A 203 -20.98 -14.95 -3.97
CA GLU A 203 -22.38 -15.01 -4.39
C GLU A 203 -22.52 -15.26 -5.90
#